data_AF-A0A0L6VRJ6-F1
#
_entry.id   AF-A0A0L6VRJ6-F1
#
_cell.length_a   1.000
_cell.length_b   1.000
_cell.length_c   1.000
_cell.angle_alpha   90.00
_cell.angle_beta   90.00
_cell.angle_gamma   90.00
#
_symmetry.space_group_name_H-M   'P 1'
#
loop_
_entity.id
_entity.type
_entity.pdbx_description
1 polymer ?
#
loop_
_entity_poly.entity_id
_entity_poly.type
_entity_poly.pdbx_seq_one_letter_code
_entity_poly.pdbx_strand_id
1 'polypeptide(L)'
;TGLYCLAHPDQFPDDCSKIIFMLTNLSGNTAKWAQPLNQQVLNESDPDVTPPTLAKFITSFNGYFLDPEHKLKAQKALHTFKQSGNVESYTQQFNI
;
A
#
# COMPACT_ATOMS: atom_id res chain seq x y z
N THR A 1 7.00 11.52 -0.25
CA THR A 1 5.59 11.95 -0.37
C THR A 1 5.05 12.53 0.92
N GLY A 2 5.02 11.80 2.05
CA GLY A 2 4.51 12.34 3.33
C GLY A 2 5.25 13.57 3.88
N LEU A 3 6.58 13.64 3.71
CA LEU A 3 7.38 14.82 4.09
C LEU A 3 6.98 16.09 3.33
N TYR A 4 6.53 15.96 2.07
CA TYR A 4 6.08 17.11 1.27
C TYR A 4 4.79 17.69 1.85
N CYS A 5 3.84 16.85 2.25
CA CYS A 5 2.62 17.30 2.92
C CYS A 5 2.91 18.02 4.25
N LEU A 6 3.92 17.58 4.99
CA LEU A 6 4.34 18.23 6.23
C LEU A 6 5.00 19.60 6.00
N ALA A 7 5.72 19.75 4.88
CA ALA A 7 6.38 21.00 4.50
C ALA A 7 5.41 22.05 3.94
N HIS A 8 4.22 21.64 3.49
CA HIS A 8 3.21 22.49 2.84
C HIS A 8 1.81 22.32 3.48
N PRO A 9 1.65 22.65 4.77
CA PRO A 9 0.38 22.44 5.48
C PRO A 9 -0.78 23.28 4.92
N ASP A 10 -0.48 24.39 4.25
CA ASP A 10 -1.44 25.24 3.54
C ASP A 10 -2.06 24.54 2.31
N GLN A 11 -1.29 23.69 1.63
CA GLN A 11 -1.75 22.91 0.47
C GLN A 11 -2.50 21.63 0.87
N PHE A 12 -2.28 21.15 2.10
CA PHE A 12 -2.85 19.92 2.61
C PHE A 12 -3.46 20.12 4.01
N PRO A 13 -4.55 20.89 4.10
CA PRO A 13 -5.13 21.31 5.39
C PRO A 13 -5.78 20.16 6.17
N ASP A 14 -6.20 19.10 5.48
CA ASP A 14 -6.92 17.96 6.05
C ASP A 14 -6.27 16.61 5.69
N ASP A 15 -6.78 15.53 6.26
CA ASP A 15 -6.26 14.19 5.98
C ASP A 15 -6.61 13.72 4.56
N CYS A 16 -7.74 14.15 4.01
CA CYS A 16 -8.18 13.73 2.68
C CYS A 16 -7.24 14.24 1.59
N SER A 17 -6.91 15.53 1.59
CA SER A 17 -5.95 16.16 0.67
C SER A 17 -4.57 15.50 0.75
N LYS A 18 -4.09 15.12 1.94
CA LYS A 18 -2.84 14.37 2.12
C LYS A 18 -2.93 12.98 1.50
N ILE A 19 -4.03 12.26 1.75
CA ILE A 19 -4.26 10.92 1.21
C ILE A 19 -4.36 10.97 -0.32
N ILE A 20 -5.13 11.89 -0.89
CA ILE A 20 -5.23 12.11 -2.35
C ILE A 20 -3.85 12.31 -2.96
N PHE A 21 -3.03 13.18 -2.37
CA PHE A 21 -1.67 13.41 -2.85
C PHE A 21 -0.80 12.16 -2.76
N MET A 22 -0.89 11.38 -1.67
CA MET A 22 -0.15 10.13 -1.58
C MET A 22 -0.60 9.11 -2.64
N LEU A 23 -1.91 9.02 -2.88
CA LEU A 23 -2.50 8.13 -3.89
C LEU A 23 -2.07 8.49 -5.32
N THR A 24 -2.00 9.77 -5.67
CA THR A 24 -1.55 10.21 -7.01
C THR A 24 -0.07 9.92 -7.29
N ASN A 25 0.73 9.71 -6.24
CA ASN A 25 2.13 9.33 -6.35
C ASN A 25 2.35 7.81 -6.40
N LEU A 26 1.29 6.99 -6.32
CA LEU A 26 1.40 5.54 -6.43
C LEU A 26 1.44 5.10 -7.89
N SER A 27 2.21 4.05 -8.18
CA SER A 27 2.29 3.44 -9.51
C SER A 27 2.38 1.92 -9.42
N GLY A 28 2.23 1.24 -10.56
CA GLY A 28 2.38 -0.22 -10.66
C GLY A 28 1.45 -1.00 -9.72
N ASN A 29 2.01 -2.01 -9.03
CA ASN A 29 1.25 -2.85 -8.11
C ASN A 29 0.70 -2.08 -6.89
N THR A 30 1.38 -1.01 -6.48
CA THR A 30 0.93 -0.17 -5.37
C THR A 30 -0.33 0.63 -5.73
N ALA A 31 -0.44 1.09 -6.98
CA ALA A 31 -1.66 1.73 -7.48
C ALA A 31 -2.83 0.75 -7.57
N LYS A 32 -2.57 -0.52 -7.95
CA LYS A 32 -3.60 -1.58 -7.97
C LYS A 32 -4.12 -1.90 -6.57
N TRP A 33 -3.24 -1.97 -5.57
CA TRP A 33 -3.65 -2.14 -4.18
C TRP A 33 -4.54 -0.98 -3.67
N ALA A 34 -4.22 0.25 -4.09
CA ALA A 34 -4.92 1.44 -3.65
C ALA A 34 -6.28 1.69 -4.32
N GLN A 35 -6.67 0.89 -5.32
CA GLN A 35 -7.90 1.08 -6.08
C GLN A 35 -9.18 1.19 -5.21
N PRO A 36 -9.40 0.32 -4.20
CA PRO A 36 -10.55 0.44 -3.30
C PRO A 36 -10.50 1.71 -2.43
N LEU A 37 -9.31 2.15 -2.02
CA LEU A 37 -9.12 3.38 -1.25
C LEU A 37 -9.43 4.62 -2.10
N ASN A 38 -9.06 4.61 -3.39
CA ASN A 38 -9.45 5.66 -4.33
C ASN A 38 -10.97 5.79 -4.41
N GLN A 39 -11.70 4.68 -4.46
CA GLN A 39 -13.17 4.70 -4.48
C GLN A 39 -13.73 5.29 -3.18
N GLN A 40 -13.17 4.94 -2.02
CA GLN A 40 -13.62 5.49 -0.74
C GLN A 40 -13.43 7.02 -0.69
N VAL A 41 -12.29 7.53 -1.17
CA VAL A 41 -12.02 8.97 -1.25
C VAL A 41 -12.95 9.67 -2.24
N LEU A 42 -13.21 9.07 -3.40
CA LEU A 42 -14.13 9.63 -4.40
C LEU A 42 -15.60 9.64 -3.93
N ASN A 43 -15.96 8.71 -3.03
CA ASN A 43 -17.31 8.57 -2.49
C ASN A 43 -17.51 9.35 -1.17
N GLU A 44 -16.56 10.18 -0.72
CA GLU A 44 -16.65 10.97 0.52
C GLU A 44 -17.82 11.98 0.52
N SER A 45 -18.45 12.22 -0.63
CA SER A 45 -19.71 12.99 -0.72
C SER A 45 -20.94 12.21 -0.20
N ASP A 46 -20.81 10.91 0.06
CA ASP A 46 -21.85 10.10 0.68
C ASP A 46 -21.83 10.28 2.22
N PRO A 47 -22.92 10.78 2.83
CA PRO A 47 -22.98 11.05 4.26
C PRO A 47 -22.84 9.79 5.15
N ASP A 48 -23.03 8.59 4.60
CA ASP A 48 -22.89 7.31 5.33
C ASP A 48 -21.45 6.75 5.28
N VAL A 49 -20.57 7.35 4.47
CA VAL A 49 -19.18 6.92 4.32
C VAL A 49 -18.28 7.68 5.29
N THR A 50 -17.65 6.94 6.22
CA THR A 50 -16.63 7.54 7.10
C THR A 50 -15.41 7.98 6.28
N PRO A 51 -15.00 9.26 6.38
CA PRO A 51 -13.80 9.76 5.71
C PRO A 51 -12.56 8.94 6.11
N PRO A 52 -11.67 8.62 5.15
CA PRO A 52 -10.44 7.94 5.46
C PRO A 52 -9.50 8.87 6.24
N THR A 53 -9.01 8.41 7.40
CA THR A 53 -8.01 9.14 8.19
C THR A 53 -6.60 8.80 7.73
N LEU A 54 -5.68 9.76 7.87
CA LEU A 54 -4.28 9.55 7.45
C LEU A 54 -3.63 8.43 8.26
N ALA A 55 -3.94 8.32 9.55
CA ALA A 55 -3.43 7.26 10.41
C ALA A 55 -3.85 5.86 9.94
N LYS A 56 -5.12 5.69 9.54
CA LYS A 56 -5.64 4.41 9.02
C LYS A 56 -4.98 4.08 7.68
N PHE A 57 -4.83 5.06 6.80
CA PHE A 57 -4.13 4.89 5.52
C PHE A 57 -2.68 4.42 5.72
N ILE A 58 -1.89 5.12 6.54
CA ILE A 58 -0.49 4.77 6.82
C ILE A 58 -0.37 3.38 7.46
N THR A 59 -1.27 3.04 8.38
CA THR A 59 -1.29 1.72 9.01
C THR A 59 -1.54 0.61 7.99
N SER A 60 -2.54 0.77 7.11
CA SER A 60 -2.83 -0.20 6.05
C SER A 60 -1.70 -0.31 5.03
N PHE A 61 -1.09 0.83 4.65
CA PHE A 61 0.04 0.85 3.73
C PHE A 61 1.25 0.10 4.31
N ASN A 62 1.62 0.41 5.56
CA ASN A 62 2.74 -0.23 6.24
C ASN A 62 2.49 -1.72 6.47
N GLY A 63 1.26 -2.10 6.86
CA GLY A 63 0.89 -3.51 7.04
C GLY A 63 0.89 -4.31 5.74
N TYR A 64 0.69 -3.68 4.58
CA TYR A 64 0.73 -4.40 3.31
C TYR A 64 2.14 -4.47 2.71
N PHE A 65 2.88 -3.36 2.74
CA PHE A 65 4.18 -3.26 2.04
C PHE A 65 5.40 -3.40 2.94
N LEU A 66 5.28 -3.08 4.23
CA LEU A 66 6.41 -3.06 5.17
C LEU A 66 6.32 -4.16 6.23
N ASP A 67 5.30 -5.01 6.19
CA ASP A 67 5.11 -6.06 7.18
C ASP A 67 6.32 -7.01 7.22
N PRO A 68 7.04 -7.06 8.36
CA PRO A 68 8.19 -7.94 8.52
C PRO A 68 7.82 -9.41 8.44
N GLU A 69 6.55 -9.81 8.61
CA GLU A 69 6.13 -11.19 8.37
C GLU A 69 6.25 -11.58 6.90
N HIS A 70 6.03 -10.67 5.94
CA HIS A 70 6.23 -10.97 4.52
C HIS A 70 7.72 -11.23 4.23
N LYS A 71 8.60 -10.43 4.84
CA LYS A 71 10.05 -10.63 4.77
C LYS A 71 10.46 -11.94 5.46
N LEU A 72 9.92 -12.24 6.63
CA LEU A 72 10.21 -13.46 7.37
C LEU A 72 9.70 -14.72 6.64
N LYS A 73 8.51 -14.65 6.04
CA LYS A 73 7.94 -15.71 5.19
C LYS A 73 8.77 -15.91 3.93
N ALA A 74 9.19 -14.84 3.27
CA ALA A 74 10.10 -14.90 2.12
C ALA A 74 11.47 -15.49 2.50
N GLN A 75 12.06 -15.07 3.63
CA GLN A 75 13.33 -15.59 4.11
C GLN A 75 13.23 -17.07 4.52
N LYS A 76 12.15 -17.47 5.19
CA LYS A 76 11.88 -18.86 5.55
C LYS A 76 11.66 -19.72 4.31
N ALA A 77 10.95 -19.21 3.31
CA ALA A 77 10.77 -19.86 2.02
C ALA A 77 12.13 -20.05 1.32
N LEU A 78 12.97 -19.01 1.25
CA LEU A 78 14.34 -19.08 0.72
C LEU A 78 15.23 -20.08 1.48
N HIS A 79 15.15 -20.12 2.81
CA HIS A 79 15.93 -21.08 3.61
C HIS A 79 15.45 -22.53 3.43
N THR A 80 14.16 -22.73 3.15
CA THR A 80 13.57 -24.04 2.88
C THR A 80 13.71 -24.42 1.39
N PHE A 81 14.10 -23.47 0.55
CA PHE A 81 14.25 -23.64 -0.90
C PHE A 81 15.44 -24.55 -1.20
N LYS A 82 15.16 -25.84 -1.42
CA LYS A 82 16.10 -26.75 -2.08
C LYS A 82 15.85 -26.70 -3.59
N GLN A 83 16.89 -26.42 -4.37
CA GLN A 83 16.87 -26.49 -5.83
C GLN A 83 16.74 -27.94 -6.31
N SER A 84 15.52 -28.49 -6.24
CA SER A 84 15.21 -29.86 -6.70
C SER A 84 14.14 -29.92 -7.79
N GLY A 85 13.76 -28.77 -8.39
CA GLY A 85 12.67 -28.64 -9.34
C GLY A 85 13.01 -27.78 -10.57
N ASN A 86 12.14 -27.83 -11.58
CA ASN A 86 12.26 -27.09 -12.84
C ASN A 86 12.09 -25.57 -12.62
N VAL A 87 12.88 -24.77 -13.34
CA VAL A 87 12.90 -23.29 -13.33
C VAL A 87 11.51 -22.67 -13.48
N GLU A 88 10.65 -23.27 -14.31
CA GLU A 88 9.30 -22.79 -14.58
C GLU A 88 8.36 -22.87 -13.36
N SER A 89 8.60 -23.84 -12.45
CA SER A 89 7.85 -23.98 -11.20
C SER A 89 8.21 -22.89 -10.18
N TYR A 90 9.40 -22.30 -10.31
CA TYR A 90 9.88 -21.24 -9.40
C TYR A 90 9.31 -19.87 -9.73
N THR A 91 9.04 -19.59 -11.01
CA THR A 91 8.36 -18.34 -11.41
C THR A 91 6.96 -18.22 -10.80
N GLN A 92 6.26 -19.33 -10.56
CA GLN A 92 4.93 -19.32 -9.92
C GLN A 92 4.98 -19.14 -8.40
N GLN A 93 6.06 -19.59 -7.72
CA GLN A 93 6.20 -19.42 -6.27
C GLN A 93 6.57 -18.00 -5.85
N PHE A 94 7.26 -17.26 -6.71
CA PHE A 94 7.76 -15.91 -6.39
C PHE A 94 7.02 -14.77 -7.10
N ASN A 95 6.19 -15.03 -8.12
CA ASN A 95 5.23 -14.04 -8.64
C ASN A 95 3.89 -14.14 -7.89
N ILE A 96 3.84 -13.55 -6.70
CA ILE A 96 2.58 -13.13 -6.06
C ILE A 96 2.40 -11.63 -6.31
#